data_AF-A0A840CEP3-F1
#
_entry.id   AF-A0A840CEP3-F1
#
_cell.length_a   1.000
_cell.length_b   1.000
_cell.length_c   1.000
_cell.angle_alpha   90.00
_cell.angle_beta   90.00
_cell.angle_gamma   90.00
#
_symmetry.space_group_name_H-M   'P 1'
#
loop_
_entity.id
_entity.type
_entity.pdbx_description
1 polymer ?
#
loop_
_entity_poly.entity_id
_entity_poly.type
_entity_poly.pdbx_seq_one_letter_code
_entity_poly.pdbx_strand_id
1 'polypeptide(L)'
;MYKFKIITCTFLIAVLCACSSDDDNNSFESKAVELSIESSYNFKAGDAIGLFVEKRSDRNTQSVAGNSNYKTNIKWIYQEDGNWSPAGSDDIIYTSEDGMPLDIYAYYPYTGQAGTNEISISSVSCIMTGRVLNVGNDNTQVKLALQNKNTLVKVVIPDMDILSTVQVTLKGALSGGTLYPAKLGEDDDFKASESNSDQTLTFDNGCFIAYLPEQVLAGNKLLLDIKDGDKTINYNLPEQFRVEENKENIIPVNYTVDNLSDLPNTFMVKPGEDIYISAQKAYKIWKTNSLLLSTSPDLSGEVSSQAVWQEDSYEVVEDIEVIGSGENAIIHVKTKTDKEGNAVIALKIGETIRWSWQLWVSDYNPLSKENGTTYDFNGLTFMDRNLGATGNPKAGGDRTFGLYYQWGRKDPFPTRGNVEMAEVTSEIKTNLANSIIYPNTYITSSSGQNDWYTKTGSLGLDRWDGEQNTKTPFDPCPKGWRVAATGSDGESPWNGLVLPEDENKWGSGWHFEETPLLGYYPAAGQRTAIGGTTYAGSAGFYHTAKSGTTLRLDFTSVNLSFGGGKAAGRSVRCVKEY
;
A
#
# COMPACT_ATOMS: atom_id res chain seq x y z
N MET A 1 -1.59 -16.99 -20.34
CA MET A 1 -0.95 -18.30 -20.64
C MET A 1 0.27 -18.44 -19.76
N TYR A 2 0.10 -18.97 -18.54
CA TYR A 2 1.21 -19.17 -17.60
C TYR A 2 1.92 -20.49 -17.93
N LYS A 3 3.23 -20.40 -18.21
CA LYS A 3 4.11 -21.56 -18.43
C LYS A 3 4.54 -22.12 -17.07
N PHE A 4 4.04 -23.30 -16.73
CA PHE A 4 4.57 -24.11 -15.63
C PHE A 4 6.00 -24.56 -15.95
N LYS A 5 6.96 -24.22 -15.08
CA LYS A 5 8.27 -24.88 -14.99
C LYS A 5 8.11 -26.01 -14.00
N ILE A 6 8.07 -27.25 -14.50
CA ILE A 6 8.18 -28.45 -13.68
C ILE A 6 9.66 -28.58 -13.29
N ILE A 7 9.96 -28.42 -12.01
CA ILE A 7 11.25 -28.82 -11.43
C ILE A 7 10.97 -30.08 -10.62
N THR A 8 11.39 -31.21 -11.15
CA THR A 8 11.29 -32.52 -10.50
C THR A 8 12.39 -32.61 -9.44
N CYS A 9 12.03 -32.49 -8.15
CA CYS A 9 12.93 -32.76 -7.04
C CYS A 9 12.74 -34.22 -6.60
N THR A 10 13.70 -35.08 -6.94
CA THR A 10 13.73 -36.49 -6.52
C THR A 10 14.16 -36.57 -5.05
N PHE A 11 13.24 -36.90 -4.15
CA PHE A 11 13.57 -37.32 -2.79
C PHE A 11 13.95 -38.81 -2.77
N LEU A 12 15.15 -39.10 -2.27
CA LEU A 12 15.69 -40.45 -2.08
C LEU A 12 15.16 -41.02 -0.75
N ILE A 13 14.17 -41.91 -0.79
CA ILE A 13 13.71 -42.66 0.38
C ILE A 13 14.58 -43.91 0.52
N ALA A 14 15.31 -44.01 1.64
CA ALA A 14 16.09 -45.19 2.00
C ALA A 14 15.16 -46.30 2.49
N VAL A 15 14.99 -47.35 1.67
CA VAL A 15 14.31 -48.59 2.06
C VAL A 15 15.29 -49.48 2.82
N LEU A 16 15.04 -49.69 4.11
CA LEU A 16 15.69 -50.76 4.89
C LEU A 16 14.84 -52.03 4.78
N CYS A 17 15.25 -52.94 3.91
CA CYS A 17 14.72 -54.31 3.85
C CYS A 17 15.11 -55.09 5.11
N ALA A 18 14.12 -55.63 5.81
CA ALA A 18 14.29 -56.78 6.70
C ALA A 18 13.56 -57.98 6.08
N CYS A 19 14.30 -59.03 5.75
CA CYS A 19 13.75 -60.29 5.27
C CYS A 19 13.15 -61.09 6.44
N SER A 20 11.89 -61.52 6.32
CA SER A 20 11.50 -62.88 6.75
C SER A 20 10.29 -63.39 5.96
N SER A 21 10.29 -64.71 5.82
CA SER A 21 9.48 -65.64 5.01
C SER A 21 7.98 -65.41 4.85
N ASP A 22 7.54 -65.70 3.62
CA ASP A 22 6.23 -66.18 3.15
C ASP A 22 5.18 -66.50 4.22
N ASP A 23 4.19 -65.61 4.30
CA ASP A 23 2.78 -65.94 4.54
C ASP A 23 1.96 -64.98 3.67
N ASP A 24 1.00 -65.51 2.89
CA ASP A 24 0.00 -64.76 2.11
C ASP A 24 -0.96 -63.99 3.06
N ASN A 25 -0.42 -63.00 3.76
CA ASN A 25 -1.20 -61.92 4.31
C ASN A 25 -1.13 -60.78 3.29
N ASN A 26 -2.28 -60.35 2.77
CA ASN A 26 -2.42 -59.04 2.13
C ASN A 26 -2.04 -57.96 3.16
N SER A 27 -0.75 -57.74 3.41
CA SER A 27 -0.27 -56.61 4.17
C SER A 27 -0.40 -55.40 3.24
N PHE A 28 -1.42 -54.59 3.48
CA PHE A 28 -1.51 -53.30 2.84
C PHE A 28 -0.35 -52.46 3.39
N GLU A 29 0.66 -52.21 2.56
CA GLU A 29 1.71 -51.25 2.90
C GLU A 29 1.06 -49.89 3.12
N SER A 30 1.25 -49.32 4.31
CA SER A 30 0.74 -48.00 4.65
C SER A 30 1.54 -46.94 3.90
N LYS A 31 0.84 -45.96 3.35
CA LYS A 31 1.43 -44.88 2.56
C LYS A 31 1.18 -43.56 3.25
N ALA A 32 2.17 -42.66 3.20
CA ALA A 32 2.00 -41.30 3.68
C ALA A 32 0.94 -40.57 2.83
N VAL A 33 0.05 -39.84 3.50
CA VAL A 33 -0.94 -38.98 2.88
C VAL A 33 -0.33 -37.58 2.71
N GLU A 34 -0.42 -37.04 1.50
CA GLU A 34 -0.04 -35.67 1.16
C GLU A 34 -1.32 -34.82 1.05
N LEU A 35 -1.35 -33.66 1.72
CA LEU A 35 -2.49 -32.75 1.68
C LEU A 35 -2.16 -31.49 0.87
N SER A 36 -3.04 -31.17 -0.06
CA SER A 36 -3.15 -29.84 -0.67
C SER A 36 -4.43 -29.17 -0.16
N ILE A 37 -4.35 -27.88 0.14
CA ILE A 37 -5.46 -27.14 0.75
C ILE A 37 -5.97 -26.08 -0.21
N GLU A 38 -7.28 -26.06 -0.42
CA GLU A 38 -7.97 -24.97 -1.10
C GLU A 38 -8.64 -24.06 -0.09
N SER A 39 -8.37 -22.75 -0.21
CA SER A 39 -8.95 -21.74 0.65
C SER A 39 -9.02 -20.40 -0.10
N SER A 40 -9.95 -19.53 0.33
CA SER A 40 -9.96 -18.12 -0.05
C SER A 40 -8.98 -17.26 0.75
N TYR A 41 -8.42 -17.79 1.83
CA TYR A 41 -7.45 -17.11 2.68
C TYR A 41 -6.02 -17.37 2.18
N ASN A 42 -5.22 -16.31 2.09
CA ASN A 42 -3.81 -16.40 1.74
C ASN A 42 -2.98 -16.72 2.98
N PHE A 43 -2.65 -18.00 3.15
CA PHE A 43 -1.83 -18.47 4.27
C PHE A 43 -0.42 -17.89 4.24
N LYS A 44 0.13 -17.64 5.43
CA LYS A 44 1.50 -17.18 5.66
C LYS A 44 2.30 -18.32 6.30
N ALA A 45 3.59 -18.42 5.98
CA ALA A 45 4.44 -19.45 6.56
C ALA A 45 4.34 -19.45 8.10
N GLY A 46 4.13 -20.62 8.69
CA GLY A 46 3.86 -20.79 10.13
C GLY A 46 2.38 -20.86 10.51
N ASP A 47 1.44 -20.51 9.61
CA ASP A 47 0.03 -20.80 9.79
C ASP A 47 -0.18 -22.31 10.02
N ALA A 48 -1.11 -22.67 10.91
CA ALA A 48 -1.31 -24.06 11.30
C ALA A 48 -2.79 -24.45 11.33
N ILE A 49 -3.06 -25.69 10.93
CA ILE A 49 -4.36 -26.34 11.01
C ILE A 49 -4.32 -27.50 12.00
N GLY A 50 -5.47 -27.77 12.61
CA GLY A 50 -5.69 -29.00 13.36
C GLY A 50 -6.44 -30.00 12.51
N LEU A 51 -5.96 -31.25 12.49
CA LEU A 51 -6.59 -32.35 11.77
C LEU A 51 -7.09 -33.42 12.73
N PHE A 52 -8.33 -33.87 12.51
CA PHE A 52 -8.89 -35.08 13.09
C PHE A 52 -8.98 -36.13 11.99
N VAL A 53 -8.30 -37.25 12.18
CA VAL A 53 -8.32 -38.36 11.23
C VAL A 53 -9.03 -39.51 11.90
N GLU A 54 -10.04 -40.03 11.24
CA GLU A 54 -10.89 -41.09 11.79
C GLU A 54 -11.01 -42.21 10.78
N LYS A 55 -10.64 -43.41 11.21
CA LYS A 55 -10.77 -44.63 10.41
C LYS A 55 -12.23 -45.06 10.36
N ARG A 56 -12.72 -45.40 9.17
CA ARG A 56 -14.10 -45.88 9.01
C ARG A 56 -14.28 -47.29 9.60
N SER A 57 -15.46 -47.57 10.14
CA SER A 57 -15.84 -48.90 10.63
C SER A 57 -16.06 -49.90 9.49
N ASP A 58 -16.49 -49.39 8.33
CA ASP A 58 -16.63 -50.12 7.08
C ASP A 58 -16.47 -49.14 5.90
N ARG A 59 -16.35 -49.65 4.67
CA ARG A 59 -16.04 -48.81 3.50
C ARG A 59 -17.13 -47.77 3.17
N ASN A 60 -18.37 -48.00 3.59
CA ASN A 60 -19.52 -47.17 3.21
C ASN A 60 -19.96 -46.20 4.32
N THR A 61 -19.58 -46.45 5.57
CA THR A 61 -19.95 -45.62 6.71
C THR A 61 -18.92 -44.55 6.96
N GLN A 62 -19.32 -43.29 6.77
CA GLN A 62 -18.51 -42.11 7.16
C GLN A 62 -18.24 -42.15 8.68
N SER A 63 -16.99 -41.91 9.07
CA SER A 63 -16.60 -41.77 10.47
C SER A 63 -16.91 -40.37 10.98
N VAL A 64 -16.98 -40.18 12.29
CA VAL A 64 -17.26 -38.88 12.92
C VAL A 64 -16.01 -38.41 13.67
N ALA A 65 -15.60 -37.16 13.45
CA ALA A 65 -14.46 -36.56 14.15
C ALA A 65 -14.70 -36.46 15.67
N GLY A 66 -13.62 -36.63 16.43
CA GLY A 66 -13.65 -36.58 17.90
C GLY A 66 -13.80 -37.96 18.56
N ASN A 67 -14.03 -39.01 17.79
CA ASN A 67 -13.98 -40.40 18.26
C ASN A 67 -12.55 -40.83 18.59
N SER A 68 -11.56 -40.14 18.04
CA SER A 68 -10.14 -40.34 18.34
C SER A 68 -9.68 -41.77 18.06
N ASN A 69 -10.19 -42.37 16.99
CA ASN A 69 -9.91 -43.78 16.69
C ASN A 69 -8.67 -43.97 15.78
N TYR A 70 -8.04 -42.88 15.34
CA TYR A 70 -6.82 -42.90 14.53
C TYR A 70 -5.81 -41.79 14.88
N LYS A 71 -6.07 -40.53 14.53
CA LYS A 71 -5.23 -39.37 14.93
C LYS A 71 -6.11 -38.20 15.36
N THR A 72 -5.79 -37.59 16.49
CA THR A 72 -6.65 -36.57 17.12
C THR A 72 -5.94 -35.23 17.18
N ASN A 73 -6.53 -34.20 16.57
CA ASN A 73 -6.07 -32.81 16.58
C ASN A 73 -4.55 -32.66 16.32
N ILE A 74 -4.02 -33.40 15.34
CA ILE A 74 -2.61 -33.33 14.94
C ILE A 74 -2.35 -32.01 14.21
N LYS A 75 -1.11 -31.52 14.29
CA LYS A 75 -0.75 -30.18 13.79
C LYS A 75 -0.06 -30.27 12.44
N TRP A 76 -0.58 -29.54 11.46
CA TRP A 76 0.08 -29.32 10.17
C TRP A 76 0.35 -27.83 9.99
N ILE A 77 1.48 -27.49 9.37
CA ILE A 77 2.02 -26.13 9.26
C ILE A 77 2.23 -25.78 7.78
N TYR A 78 1.81 -24.58 7.40
CA TYR A 78 2.07 -24.01 6.09
C TYR A 78 3.51 -23.53 5.98
N GLN A 79 4.20 -23.96 4.93
CA GLN A 79 5.63 -23.74 4.74
C GLN A 79 5.90 -22.59 3.76
N GLU A 80 7.14 -22.11 3.74
CA GLU A 80 7.58 -21.04 2.83
C GLU A 80 7.49 -21.43 1.34
N ASP A 81 7.52 -22.73 1.02
CA ASP A 81 7.40 -23.26 -0.34
C ASP A 81 5.95 -23.35 -0.83
N GLY A 82 4.98 -22.96 0.00
CA GLY A 82 3.55 -23.00 -0.30
C GLY A 82 2.87 -24.35 -0.04
N ASN A 83 3.57 -25.31 0.58
CA ASN A 83 3.02 -26.62 0.91
C ASN A 83 2.67 -26.75 2.40
N TRP A 84 1.81 -27.72 2.72
CA TRP A 84 1.49 -28.09 4.09
C TRP A 84 2.29 -29.30 4.51
N SER A 85 2.85 -29.27 5.72
CA SER A 85 3.60 -30.39 6.28
C SER A 85 3.24 -30.67 7.74
N PRO A 86 3.35 -31.93 8.20
CA PRO A 86 3.18 -32.28 9.59
C PRO A 86 4.23 -31.58 10.47
N ALA A 87 3.83 -31.10 11.66
CA ALA A 87 4.71 -30.37 12.57
C ALA A 87 5.81 -31.25 13.18
N GLY A 88 5.56 -32.56 13.33
CA GLY A 88 6.53 -33.56 13.75
C GLY A 88 6.20 -34.95 13.19
N SER A 89 7.04 -35.94 13.52
CA SER A 89 6.87 -37.32 13.06
C SER A 89 5.54 -37.95 13.48
N ASP A 90 5.01 -37.54 14.63
CA ASP A 90 3.75 -38.05 15.18
C ASP A 90 2.51 -37.46 14.48
N ASP A 91 2.67 -36.33 13.78
CA ASP A 91 1.62 -35.66 13.00
C ASP A 91 1.49 -36.22 11.57
N ILE A 92 2.38 -37.14 11.16
CA ILE A 92 2.30 -37.76 9.84
C ILE A 92 1.06 -38.66 9.78
N ILE A 93 0.28 -38.49 8.71
CA ILE A 93 -0.88 -39.33 8.40
C ILE A 93 -0.40 -40.44 7.46
N TYR A 94 -0.54 -41.68 7.90
CA TYR A 94 -0.42 -42.86 7.05
C TYR A 94 -1.81 -43.41 6.77
N THR A 95 -2.02 -43.99 5.60
CA THR A 95 -3.21 -44.82 5.34
C THR A 95 -3.23 -46.03 6.29
N SER A 96 -4.42 -46.56 6.56
CA SER A 96 -4.57 -47.65 7.52
C SER A 96 -3.94 -48.96 7.02
N GLU A 97 -3.27 -49.69 7.90
CA GLU A 97 -2.67 -51.00 7.61
C GLU A 97 -3.71 -52.10 7.26
N ASP A 98 -4.96 -51.95 7.70
CA ASP A 98 -6.07 -52.87 7.39
C ASP A 98 -6.81 -52.48 6.09
N GLY A 99 -6.34 -51.45 5.38
CA GLY A 99 -6.91 -50.96 4.13
C GLY A 99 -8.30 -50.31 4.26
N MET A 100 -8.74 -49.96 5.47
CA MET A 100 -9.97 -49.20 5.69
C MET A 100 -9.78 -47.71 5.38
N PRO A 101 -10.73 -47.07 4.66
CA PRO A 101 -10.58 -45.66 4.35
C PRO A 101 -10.57 -44.77 5.61
N LEU A 102 -9.86 -43.66 5.51
CA LEU A 102 -9.81 -42.60 6.52
C LEU A 102 -10.71 -41.43 6.08
N ASP A 103 -11.41 -40.81 7.03
CA ASP A 103 -11.99 -39.48 6.83
C ASP A 103 -11.13 -38.47 7.60
N ILE A 104 -10.79 -37.36 6.94
CA ILE A 104 -9.93 -36.31 7.49
C ILE A 104 -10.77 -35.04 7.62
N TYR A 105 -10.82 -34.52 8.83
CA TYR A 105 -11.51 -33.30 9.21
C TYR A 105 -10.50 -32.26 9.64
N ALA A 106 -10.74 -31.00 9.31
CA ALA A 106 -9.78 -29.94 9.52
C ALA A 106 -10.43 -28.67 10.05
N TYR A 107 -9.65 -27.92 10.81
CA TYR A 107 -9.99 -26.55 11.16
C TYR A 107 -8.76 -25.64 11.20
N TYR A 108 -9.01 -24.35 11.02
CA TYR A 108 -8.06 -23.26 11.15
C TYR A 108 -8.68 -22.13 12.00
N PRO A 109 -7.90 -21.44 12.83
CA PRO A 109 -6.50 -21.72 13.16
C PRO A 109 -6.36 -22.84 14.20
N TYR A 110 -5.24 -23.57 14.16
CA TYR A 110 -4.90 -24.57 15.17
C TYR A 110 -4.77 -23.95 16.57
N THR A 111 -5.46 -24.50 17.57
CA THR A 111 -5.45 -24.00 18.96
C THR A 111 -4.65 -24.86 19.93
N GLY A 112 -4.33 -26.10 19.55
CA GLY A 112 -3.67 -27.07 20.44
C GLY A 112 -4.52 -27.55 21.63
N GLN A 113 -5.81 -27.25 21.64
CA GLN A 113 -6.70 -27.74 22.70
C GLN A 113 -6.88 -29.26 22.61
N ALA A 114 -6.80 -29.94 23.76
CA ALA A 114 -7.00 -31.38 23.84
C ALA A 114 -8.48 -31.80 23.71
N GLY A 115 -9.41 -30.84 23.65
CA GLY A 115 -10.85 -31.10 23.56
C GLY A 115 -11.26 -31.72 22.23
N THR A 116 -12.01 -32.83 22.28
CA THR A 116 -12.52 -33.55 21.10
C THR A 116 -13.99 -33.24 20.79
N ASN A 117 -14.72 -32.61 21.70
CA ASN A 117 -16.14 -32.29 21.53
C ASN A 117 -16.37 -30.82 21.17
N GLU A 118 -15.53 -29.94 21.70
CA GLU A 118 -15.61 -28.49 21.50
C GLU A 118 -14.18 -27.91 21.46
N ILE A 119 -13.95 -26.98 20.54
CA ILE A 119 -12.70 -26.22 20.45
C ILE A 119 -13.08 -24.75 20.50
N SER A 120 -12.63 -24.04 21.54
CA SER A 120 -12.85 -22.60 21.64
C SER A 120 -11.83 -21.85 20.78
N ILE A 121 -12.30 -20.96 19.93
CA ILE A 121 -11.46 -20.12 19.09
C ILE A 121 -11.64 -18.67 19.48
N SER A 122 -10.63 -18.08 20.10
CA SER A 122 -10.46 -16.63 20.18
C SER A 122 -9.52 -16.22 19.05
N SER A 123 -10.06 -15.77 17.91
CA SER A 123 -9.22 -15.45 16.76
C SER A 123 -9.37 -14.01 16.29
N VAL A 124 -8.22 -13.41 15.96
CA VAL A 124 -8.07 -12.20 15.16
C VAL A 124 -7.84 -12.53 13.67
N SER A 125 -7.81 -13.82 13.32
CA SER A 125 -7.65 -14.34 11.96
C SER A 125 -8.91 -15.05 11.47
N CYS A 126 -8.88 -15.45 10.19
CA CYS A 126 -9.94 -16.22 9.58
C CYS A 126 -10.20 -17.53 10.36
N ILE A 127 -11.45 -17.95 10.45
CA ILE A 127 -11.84 -19.25 11.01
C ILE A 127 -12.36 -20.07 9.84
N MET A 128 -11.81 -21.26 9.68
CA MET A 128 -12.21 -22.15 8.60
C MET A 128 -12.33 -23.59 9.06
N THR A 129 -13.16 -24.35 8.39
CA THR A 129 -13.29 -25.80 8.59
C THR A 129 -13.40 -26.51 7.26
N GLY A 130 -13.12 -27.80 7.24
CA GLY A 130 -13.33 -28.61 6.06
C GLY A 130 -13.22 -30.09 6.36
N ARG A 131 -13.55 -30.90 5.36
CA ARG A 131 -13.40 -32.35 5.43
C ARG A 131 -13.08 -32.94 4.07
N VAL A 132 -12.44 -34.09 4.10
CA VAL A 132 -12.26 -34.96 2.95
C VAL A 132 -12.50 -36.40 3.37
N LEU A 133 -13.29 -37.09 2.57
CA LEU A 133 -13.83 -38.39 2.91
C LEU A 133 -13.16 -39.50 2.07
N ASN A 134 -13.11 -40.70 2.63
CA ASN A 134 -12.72 -41.92 1.93
C ASN A 134 -11.29 -41.90 1.35
N VAL A 135 -10.31 -41.49 2.16
CA VAL A 135 -8.88 -41.48 1.83
C VAL A 135 -8.29 -42.88 2.02
N GLY A 136 -7.60 -43.41 1.01
CA GLY A 136 -7.05 -44.77 1.01
C GLY A 136 -5.74 -44.90 0.22
N ASN A 137 -5.24 -46.13 0.09
CA ASN A 137 -3.95 -46.45 -0.57
C ASN A 137 -3.87 -46.09 -2.06
N ASP A 138 -5.04 -45.95 -2.70
CA ASP A 138 -5.26 -45.55 -4.08
C ASP A 138 -5.39 -44.03 -4.25
N ASN A 139 -5.53 -43.28 -3.15
CA ASN A 139 -5.70 -41.83 -3.15
C ASN A 139 -4.95 -41.17 -1.98
N THR A 140 -3.62 -41.14 -2.06
CA THR A 140 -2.75 -40.55 -1.04
C THR A 140 -2.47 -39.07 -1.27
N GLN A 141 -2.80 -38.52 -2.44
CA GLN A 141 -2.71 -37.09 -2.75
C GLN A 141 -4.09 -36.47 -2.60
N VAL A 142 -4.32 -35.85 -1.45
CA VAL A 142 -5.65 -35.46 -1.00
C VAL A 142 -5.80 -33.95 -1.10
N LYS A 143 -6.95 -33.53 -1.61
CA LYS A 143 -7.32 -32.12 -1.72
C LYS A 143 -8.38 -31.81 -0.66
N LEU A 144 -8.09 -30.89 0.23
CA LEU A 144 -8.95 -30.47 1.33
C LEU A 144 -9.41 -29.04 1.09
N ALA A 145 -10.71 -28.85 0.86
CA ALA A 145 -11.29 -27.52 0.73
C ALA A 145 -11.74 -27.01 2.11
N LEU A 146 -11.28 -25.81 2.48
CA LEU A 146 -11.67 -25.13 3.70
C LEU A 146 -12.71 -24.04 3.40
N GLN A 147 -13.73 -23.96 4.25
CA GLN A 147 -14.82 -22.98 4.18
C GLN A 147 -14.73 -22.00 5.34
N ASN A 148 -14.87 -20.71 5.06
CA ASN A 148 -14.84 -19.65 6.08
C ASN A 148 -16.07 -19.73 7.00
N LYS A 149 -15.86 -19.41 8.27
CA LYS A 149 -16.89 -19.32 9.32
C LYS A 149 -16.99 -17.92 9.92
N ASN A 150 -16.15 -17.02 9.44
CA ASN A 150 -16.21 -15.58 9.67
C ASN A 150 -15.80 -14.86 8.37
N THR A 151 -16.09 -13.56 8.29
CA THR A 151 -15.84 -12.76 7.10
C THR A 151 -14.81 -11.67 7.36
N LEU A 152 -14.05 -11.32 6.33
CA LEU A 152 -13.08 -10.24 6.38
C LEU A 152 -13.82 -8.89 6.42
N VAL A 153 -13.48 -8.08 7.42
CA VAL A 153 -13.90 -6.69 7.56
C VAL A 153 -12.67 -5.80 7.42
N LYS A 154 -12.70 -4.92 6.41
CA LYS A 154 -11.67 -3.91 6.17
C LYS A 154 -12.08 -2.61 6.87
N VAL A 155 -11.27 -2.17 7.82
CA VAL A 155 -11.37 -0.86 8.46
C VAL A 155 -10.41 0.08 7.74
N VAL A 156 -10.97 0.98 6.95
CA VAL A 156 -10.21 1.89 6.08
C VAL A 156 -10.08 3.24 6.76
N ILE A 157 -8.86 3.59 7.15
CA ILE A 157 -8.51 4.95 7.59
C ILE A 157 -7.82 5.62 6.39
N PRO A 158 -8.43 6.61 5.72
CA PRO A 158 -7.83 7.23 4.55
C PRO A 158 -6.65 8.14 4.93
N ASP A 159 -5.73 8.33 3.99
CA ASP A 159 -4.50 9.10 4.15
C ASP A 159 -3.65 8.61 5.35
N MET A 160 -3.72 7.32 5.66
CA MET A 160 -3.03 6.67 6.79
C MET A 160 -1.58 7.06 6.96
N ASP A 161 -0.91 7.39 5.86
CA ASP A 161 0.41 7.98 5.87
C ASP A 161 0.51 9.06 6.93
N ILE A 162 -0.50 9.94 7.14
CA ILE A 162 -0.52 11.05 8.12
C ILE A 162 -0.34 10.62 9.58
N LEU A 163 -0.55 9.35 9.89
CA LEU A 163 -0.38 8.79 11.21
C LEU A 163 1.01 8.14 11.34
N SER A 164 1.61 8.12 12.53
CA SER A 164 3.02 7.75 12.71
C SER A 164 3.19 6.31 13.23
N THR A 165 2.43 5.95 14.26
CA THR A 165 2.50 4.66 14.97
C THR A 165 1.09 4.25 15.35
N VAL A 166 0.37 3.74 14.36
CA VAL A 166 -1.05 3.46 14.52
C VAL A 166 -1.27 2.09 15.12
N GLN A 167 -1.92 2.05 16.28
CA GLN A 167 -2.60 0.87 16.78
C GLN A 167 -4.10 1.13 16.74
N VAL A 168 -4.85 0.27 16.04
CA VAL A 168 -6.32 0.34 16.00
C VAL A 168 -6.89 -0.82 16.79
N THR A 169 -7.79 -0.51 17.72
CA THR A 169 -8.54 -1.50 18.49
C THR A 169 -10.01 -1.37 18.16
N LEU A 170 -10.59 -2.43 17.61
CA LEU A 170 -12.03 -2.60 17.47
C LEU A 170 -12.66 -2.88 18.83
N LYS A 171 -13.74 -2.17 19.15
CA LYS A 171 -14.37 -2.17 20.47
C LYS A 171 -15.69 -2.92 20.45
N GLY A 172 -15.82 -3.87 21.37
CA GLY A 172 -17.08 -4.53 21.68
C GLY A 172 -17.78 -5.21 20.50
N ALA A 173 -17.04 -5.98 19.69
CA ALA A 173 -17.59 -6.79 18.61
C ALA A 173 -17.65 -8.27 19.00
N LEU A 174 -18.59 -9.03 18.44
CA LEU A 174 -18.55 -10.50 18.54
C LEU A 174 -17.34 -10.98 17.75
N SER A 175 -16.57 -11.86 18.35
CA SER A 175 -15.42 -12.47 17.68
C SER A 175 -15.17 -13.87 18.18
N GLY A 176 -14.55 -14.69 17.32
CA GLY A 176 -14.33 -16.09 17.65
C GLY A 176 -15.63 -16.86 17.87
N GLY A 177 -15.51 -18.01 18.51
CA GLY A 177 -16.62 -18.89 18.80
C GLY A 177 -16.16 -20.29 19.19
N THR A 178 -17.06 -21.25 19.07
CA THR A 178 -16.81 -22.66 19.37
C THR A 178 -16.97 -23.49 18.11
N LEU A 179 -15.96 -24.30 17.80
CA LEU A 179 -16.05 -25.36 16.81
C LEU A 179 -16.48 -26.68 17.44
N TYR A 180 -17.17 -27.50 16.66
CA TYR A 180 -17.61 -28.83 17.07
C TYR A 180 -16.93 -29.88 16.18
N PRO A 181 -15.86 -30.57 16.65
CA PRO A 181 -15.12 -31.53 15.83
C PRO A 181 -16.01 -32.57 15.15
N ALA A 182 -17.01 -33.10 15.85
CA ALA A 182 -17.97 -34.08 15.33
C ALA A 182 -18.80 -33.60 14.11
N LYS A 183 -18.79 -32.31 13.82
CA LYS A 183 -19.55 -31.69 12.73
C LYS A 183 -18.67 -31.04 11.68
N LEU A 184 -17.34 -31.07 11.80
CA LEU A 184 -16.44 -30.34 10.91
C LEU A 184 -16.74 -30.60 9.42
N GLY A 185 -16.89 -29.52 8.66
CA GLY A 185 -17.27 -29.58 7.25
C GLY A 185 -18.78 -29.69 7.00
N GLU A 186 -19.59 -29.42 8.03
CA GLU A 186 -21.04 -29.22 7.97
C GLU A 186 -21.41 -27.76 8.26
N ASP A 187 -22.68 -27.39 8.06
CA ASP A 187 -23.12 -25.99 8.18
C ASP A 187 -23.12 -25.49 9.63
N ASP A 188 -23.32 -26.38 10.62
CA ASP A 188 -23.43 -26.06 12.05
C ASP A 188 -22.20 -26.48 12.87
N ASP A 189 -21.05 -26.55 12.20
CA ASP A 189 -19.76 -26.92 12.79
C ASP A 189 -19.06 -25.81 13.58
N PHE A 190 -19.58 -24.58 13.48
CA PHE A 190 -19.13 -23.40 14.21
C PHE A 190 -20.32 -22.65 14.81
N LYS A 191 -20.17 -22.21 16.05
CA LYS A 191 -21.08 -21.27 16.72
C LYS A 191 -20.30 -20.04 17.16
N ALA A 192 -20.66 -18.86 16.66
CA ALA A 192 -20.06 -17.59 17.06
C ALA A 192 -20.20 -17.33 18.57
N SER A 193 -19.23 -16.61 19.14
CA SER A 193 -19.32 -16.12 20.53
C SER A 193 -20.58 -15.27 20.74
N GLU A 194 -21.19 -15.38 21.91
CA GLU A 194 -22.30 -14.50 22.35
C GLU A 194 -21.81 -13.29 23.17
N SER A 195 -20.51 -13.24 23.47
CA SER A 195 -19.88 -12.17 24.24
C SER A 195 -19.03 -11.27 23.35
N ASN A 196 -19.22 -9.97 23.50
CA ASN A 196 -18.42 -8.95 22.84
C ASN A 196 -17.00 -8.91 23.43
N SER A 197 -16.02 -8.64 22.58
CA SER A 197 -14.64 -8.41 22.98
C SER A 197 -14.00 -7.28 22.18
N ASP A 198 -12.90 -6.76 22.71
CA ASP A 198 -12.05 -5.81 22.01
C ASP A 198 -10.99 -6.58 21.22
N GLN A 199 -10.66 -6.11 20.02
CA GLN A 199 -9.67 -6.72 19.15
C GLN A 199 -8.70 -5.69 18.61
N THR A 200 -7.40 -5.89 18.83
CA THR A 200 -6.37 -5.14 18.10
C THR A 200 -6.37 -5.60 16.65
N LEU A 201 -6.53 -4.67 15.73
CA LEU A 201 -6.58 -4.95 14.30
C LEU A 201 -5.17 -5.05 13.71
N THR A 202 -5.02 -5.92 12.73
CA THR A 202 -3.78 -6.08 11.97
C THR A 202 -3.81 -5.14 10.77
N PHE A 203 -2.71 -4.47 10.46
CA PHE A 203 -2.58 -3.73 9.22
C PHE A 203 -2.15 -4.68 8.09
N ASP A 204 -2.91 -4.69 6.99
CA ASP A 204 -2.66 -5.53 5.82
C ASP A 204 -3.14 -4.78 4.57
N ASN A 205 -2.25 -4.68 3.58
CA ASN A 205 -2.48 -4.04 2.29
C ASN A 205 -3.27 -2.70 2.35
N GLY A 206 -2.71 -1.69 3.02
CA GLY A 206 -3.28 -0.33 3.05
C GLY A 206 -4.46 -0.12 4.01
N CYS A 207 -4.97 -1.16 4.68
CA CYS A 207 -6.08 -1.04 5.64
C CYS A 207 -5.89 -1.89 6.89
N PHE A 208 -6.74 -1.69 7.91
CA PHE A 208 -6.81 -2.57 9.06
C PHE A 208 -7.82 -3.67 8.83
N ILE A 209 -7.51 -4.89 9.24
CA ILE A 209 -8.37 -6.06 9.01
C ILE A 209 -8.85 -6.68 10.33
N ALA A 210 -10.11 -7.12 10.31
CA ALA A 210 -10.72 -7.96 11.33
C ALA A 210 -11.41 -9.14 10.65
N TYR A 211 -11.52 -10.26 11.35
CA TYR A 211 -12.33 -11.40 10.91
C TYR A 211 -13.47 -11.60 11.87
N LEU A 212 -14.69 -11.25 11.44
CA LEU A 212 -15.86 -11.17 12.30
C LEU A 212 -16.95 -12.15 11.83
N PRO A 213 -17.65 -12.84 12.74
CA PRO A 213 -18.90 -13.53 12.39
C PRO A 213 -19.97 -12.52 11.97
N GLU A 214 -20.99 -13.00 11.26
CA GLU A 214 -22.15 -12.19 10.88
C GLU A 214 -22.77 -11.51 12.11
N GLN A 215 -22.88 -10.17 12.07
CA GLN A 215 -23.39 -9.38 13.18
C GLN A 215 -23.80 -7.98 12.74
N VAL A 216 -24.50 -7.26 13.62
CA VAL A 216 -24.82 -5.84 13.43
C VAL A 216 -24.02 -5.01 14.43
N LEU A 217 -23.13 -4.18 13.92
CA LEU A 217 -22.43 -3.16 14.69
C LEU A 217 -23.34 -1.94 14.82
N ALA A 218 -23.61 -1.51 16.05
CA ALA A 218 -24.56 -0.44 16.32
C ALA A 218 -24.00 0.94 15.93
N GLY A 219 -24.82 1.75 15.26
CA GLY A 219 -24.51 3.16 14.98
C GLY A 219 -24.54 4.02 16.24
N ASN A 220 -23.91 5.20 16.17
CA ASN A 220 -23.69 6.15 17.25
C ASN A 220 -23.03 5.56 18.50
N LYS A 221 -22.23 4.50 18.34
CA LYS A 221 -21.44 3.88 19.40
C LYS A 221 -19.96 3.90 19.07
N LEU A 222 -19.15 3.92 20.12
CA LEU A 222 -17.71 3.71 20.01
C LEU A 222 -17.43 2.40 19.29
N LEU A 223 -16.67 2.48 18.20
CA LEU A 223 -16.26 1.33 17.42
C LEU A 223 -14.76 1.14 17.43
N LEU A 224 -13.97 2.22 17.32
CA LEU A 224 -12.51 2.12 17.27
C LEU A 224 -11.84 3.03 18.28
N ASP A 225 -10.80 2.51 18.93
CA ASP A 225 -9.76 3.31 19.57
C ASP A 225 -8.54 3.32 18.64
N ILE A 226 -8.21 4.48 18.10
CA ILE A 226 -7.08 4.70 17.19
C ILE A 226 -6.00 5.43 17.98
N LYS A 227 -4.92 4.72 18.32
CA LYS A 227 -3.78 5.28 19.02
C LYS A 227 -2.68 5.64 18.01
N ASP A 228 -2.24 6.90 18.01
CA ASP A 228 -1.09 7.39 17.24
C ASP A 228 -0.10 8.06 18.19
N GLY A 229 0.99 7.35 18.53
CA GLY A 229 1.90 7.77 19.60
C GLY A 229 1.17 7.90 20.94
N ASP A 230 1.20 9.10 21.52
CA ASP A 230 0.52 9.43 22.78
C ASP A 230 -0.94 9.91 22.59
N LYS A 231 -1.36 10.15 21.35
CA LYS A 231 -2.72 10.59 21.03
C LYS A 231 -3.64 9.39 20.87
N THR A 232 -4.83 9.46 21.46
CA THR A 232 -5.90 8.49 21.23
C THR A 232 -7.09 9.20 20.62
N ILE A 233 -7.55 8.69 19.49
CA ILE A 233 -8.74 9.14 18.77
C ILE A 233 -9.81 8.06 18.93
N ASN A 234 -10.96 8.42 19.49
CA ASN A 234 -12.10 7.52 19.58
C ASN A 234 -13.03 7.76 18.39
N TYR A 235 -13.27 6.70 17.60
CA TYR A 235 -14.17 6.75 16.46
C TYR A 235 -15.50 6.09 16.80
N ASN A 236 -16.57 6.87 16.70
CA ASN A 236 -17.93 6.36 16.80
C ASN A 236 -18.45 6.03 15.39
N LEU A 237 -18.97 4.83 15.22
CA LEU A 237 -19.59 4.43 13.97
C LEU A 237 -20.85 5.29 13.74
N PRO A 238 -20.98 6.04 12.62
CA PRO A 238 -22.11 6.98 12.46
C PRO A 238 -23.47 6.28 12.36
N GLU A 239 -23.55 5.24 11.53
CA GLU A 239 -24.76 4.46 11.26
C GLU A 239 -24.51 2.98 11.52
N GLN A 240 -25.56 2.20 11.70
CA GLN A 240 -25.39 0.76 11.90
C GLN A 240 -24.66 0.13 10.69
N PHE A 241 -23.78 -0.83 10.96
CA PHE A 241 -23.07 -1.58 9.93
C PHE A 241 -23.36 -3.07 10.08
N ARG A 242 -23.81 -3.71 9.01
CA ARG A 242 -24.10 -5.15 8.98
C ARG A 242 -22.90 -5.86 8.38
N VAL A 243 -22.25 -6.68 9.18
CA VAL A 243 -21.23 -7.61 8.71
C VAL A 243 -21.95 -8.78 8.05
N GLU A 244 -21.68 -9.04 6.77
CA GLU A 244 -22.35 -10.07 5.98
C GLU A 244 -21.33 -11.03 5.34
N GLU A 245 -21.66 -12.32 5.33
CA GLU A 245 -20.86 -13.32 4.62
C GLU A 245 -20.93 -13.12 3.11
N ASN A 246 -19.85 -13.47 2.41
CA ASN A 246 -19.73 -13.42 0.95
C ASN A 246 -19.94 -12.01 0.34
N LYS A 247 -19.87 -10.95 1.15
CA LYS A 247 -19.85 -9.56 0.69
C LYS A 247 -18.56 -8.88 1.12
N GLU A 248 -18.19 -7.83 0.39
CA GLU A 248 -17.13 -6.95 0.83
C GLU A 248 -17.62 -6.09 1.99
N ASN A 249 -16.98 -6.23 3.15
CA ASN A 249 -17.31 -5.48 4.35
C ASN A 249 -16.26 -4.39 4.55
N ILE A 250 -16.55 -3.16 4.13
CA ILE A 250 -15.67 -2.01 4.33
C ILE A 250 -16.31 -1.02 5.31
N ILE A 251 -15.56 -0.69 6.37
CA ILE A 251 -15.89 0.38 7.31
C ILE A 251 -14.98 1.58 7.01
N PRO A 252 -15.48 2.60 6.30
CA PRO A 252 -14.71 3.82 6.07
C PRO A 252 -14.69 4.67 7.35
N VAL A 253 -13.49 4.98 7.84
CA VAL A 253 -13.26 5.79 9.03
C VAL A 253 -13.05 7.24 8.62
N ASN A 254 -14.09 8.04 8.78
CA ASN A 254 -14.02 9.47 8.51
C ASN A 254 -13.53 10.21 9.76
N TYR A 255 -12.50 11.03 9.60
CA TYR A 255 -11.97 11.90 10.64
C TYR A 255 -11.92 13.34 10.14
N THR A 256 -11.80 14.32 11.05
CA THR A 256 -11.65 15.72 10.64
C THR A 256 -10.17 16.03 10.43
N VAL A 257 -9.84 16.50 9.23
CA VAL A 257 -8.52 17.10 8.94
C VAL A 257 -8.52 18.56 9.42
N ASP A 258 -7.71 18.87 10.43
CA ASP A 258 -7.60 20.22 11.00
C ASP A 258 -6.73 21.15 10.13
N ASN A 259 -5.59 20.65 9.65
CA ASN A 259 -4.67 21.40 8.79
C ASN A 259 -4.49 20.72 7.43
N LEU A 260 -4.81 21.43 6.35
CA LEU A 260 -4.72 20.90 4.98
C LEU A 260 -3.30 20.62 4.51
N SER A 261 -2.30 21.25 5.14
CA SER A 261 -0.89 20.98 4.84
C SER A 261 -0.44 19.60 5.31
N ASP A 262 -1.14 18.99 6.29
CA ASP A 262 -0.80 17.67 6.82
C ASP A 262 -1.13 16.56 5.81
N LEU A 263 -2.12 16.81 4.93
CA LEU A 263 -2.46 15.89 3.85
C LEU A 263 -1.42 16.01 2.71
N PRO A 264 -0.80 14.92 2.26
CA PRO A 264 0.21 14.98 1.22
C PRO A 264 -0.40 15.28 -0.17
N ASN A 265 0.47 15.62 -1.13
CA ASN A 265 0.11 15.65 -2.56
C ASN A 265 0.77 14.52 -3.36
N THR A 266 1.71 13.81 -2.74
CA THR A 266 2.29 12.59 -3.28
C THR A 266 2.12 11.47 -2.27
N PHE A 267 1.62 10.33 -2.73
CA PHE A 267 1.64 9.09 -1.97
C PHE A 267 2.74 8.18 -2.49
N MET A 268 3.58 7.67 -1.59
CA MET A 268 4.59 6.66 -1.92
C MET A 268 4.01 5.30 -1.56
N VAL A 269 3.97 4.38 -2.51
CA VAL A 269 3.32 3.07 -2.34
C VAL A 269 4.16 1.99 -3.01
N LYS A 270 4.26 0.79 -2.42
CA LYS A 270 4.98 -0.30 -3.08
C LYS A 270 4.14 -0.91 -4.21
N PRO A 271 4.76 -1.51 -5.23
CA PRO A 271 4.02 -2.27 -6.24
C PRO A 271 3.13 -3.34 -5.60
N GLY A 272 1.85 -3.37 -5.96
CA GLY A 272 0.86 -4.32 -5.43
C GLY A 272 0.17 -3.88 -4.15
N GLU A 273 0.55 -2.75 -3.56
CA GLU A 273 -0.13 -2.20 -2.39
C GLU A 273 -1.34 -1.34 -2.78
N ASP A 274 -2.35 -1.38 -1.92
CA ASP A 274 -3.54 -0.53 -2.00
C ASP A 274 -3.33 0.79 -1.26
N ILE A 275 -3.99 1.84 -1.73
CA ILE A 275 -4.04 3.12 -1.04
C ILE A 275 -5.45 3.70 -0.99
N TYR A 276 -5.73 4.38 0.12
CA TYR A 276 -7.02 4.99 0.40
C TYR A 276 -6.84 6.50 0.64
N ILE A 277 -7.38 7.34 -0.24
CA ILE A 277 -7.18 8.79 -0.26
C ILE A 277 -8.49 9.51 0.10
N SER A 278 -8.46 10.44 1.04
CA SER A 278 -9.67 11.18 1.44
C SER A 278 -10.07 12.25 0.42
N ALA A 279 -11.37 12.36 0.15
CA ALA A 279 -11.93 13.45 -0.63
C ALA A 279 -11.81 14.82 0.06
N GLN A 280 -11.60 14.86 1.38
CA GLN A 280 -11.65 16.10 2.17
C GLN A 280 -10.73 17.21 1.65
N LYS A 281 -9.52 16.88 1.18
CA LYS A 281 -8.59 17.90 0.67
C LYS A 281 -9.21 18.69 -0.48
N ALA A 282 -9.86 17.99 -1.41
CA ALA A 282 -10.51 18.58 -2.57
C ALA A 282 -11.67 19.49 -2.15
N TYR A 283 -12.51 19.09 -1.20
CA TYR A 283 -13.61 19.95 -0.74
C TYR A 283 -13.09 21.16 0.02
N LYS A 284 -12.21 20.94 1.00
CA LYS A 284 -11.76 21.99 1.90
C LYS A 284 -10.97 23.06 1.18
N ILE A 285 -10.06 22.71 0.27
CA ILE A 285 -9.25 23.72 -0.44
C ILE A 285 -10.11 24.67 -1.28
N TRP A 286 -11.17 24.17 -1.93
CA TRP A 286 -12.09 25.02 -2.72
C TRP A 286 -13.03 25.84 -1.83
N LYS A 287 -13.31 25.40 -0.60
CA LYS A 287 -14.11 26.13 0.38
C LYS A 287 -13.31 27.19 1.15
N THR A 288 -12.00 27.00 1.36
CA THR A 288 -11.20 27.85 2.25
C THR A 288 -10.18 28.73 1.54
N ASN A 289 -9.67 28.34 0.37
CA ASN A 289 -8.79 29.22 -0.40
C ASN A 289 -9.61 30.36 -1.02
N SER A 290 -9.30 31.60 -0.65
CA SER A 290 -10.10 32.79 -1.02
C SER A 290 -10.26 32.98 -2.54
N LEU A 291 -9.23 32.69 -3.34
CA LEU A 291 -9.29 32.80 -4.79
C LEU A 291 -10.14 31.70 -5.41
N LEU A 292 -9.99 30.45 -4.96
CA LEU A 292 -10.82 29.33 -5.42
C LEU A 292 -12.28 29.51 -5.02
N LEU A 293 -12.54 29.90 -3.78
CA LEU A 293 -13.90 30.19 -3.28
C LEU A 293 -14.56 31.30 -4.11
N SER A 294 -13.82 32.33 -4.51
CA SER A 294 -14.32 33.44 -5.34
C SER A 294 -14.77 33.01 -6.75
N THR A 295 -14.38 31.81 -7.20
CA THR A 295 -14.89 31.23 -8.45
C THR A 295 -16.31 30.67 -8.32
N SER A 296 -16.88 30.64 -7.11
CA SER A 296 -18.18 30.04 -6.79
C SER A 296 -18.28 28.59 -7.28
N PRO A 297 -17.37 27.70 -6.82
CA PRO A 297 -17.32 26.33 -7.32
C PRO A 297 -18.58 25.55 -6.94
N ASP A 298 -19.17 24.82 -7.89
CA ASP A 298 -20.14 23.79 -7.58
C ASP A 298 -19.44 22.55 -7.00
N LEU A 299 -19.77 22.22 -5.75
CA LEU A 299 -19.25 21.08 -5.00
C LEU A 299 -20.38 20.11 -4.60
N SER A 300 -21.55 20.19 -5.26
CA SER A 300 -22.73 19.35 -4.97
C SER A 300 -22.87 18.11 -5.85
N GLY A 301 -22.05 18.01 -6.90
CA GLY A 301 -22.07 16.88 -7.83
C GLY A 301 -21.56 15.57 -7.24
N GLU A 302 -21.78 14.48 -7.99
CA GLU A 302 -21.29 13.15 -7.65
C GLU A 302 -19.76 13.09 -7.61
N VAL A 303 -19.20 12.33 -6.68
CA VAL A 303 -17.75 12.13 -6.56
C VAL A 303 -17.33 10.95 -7.42
N SER A 304 -16.35 11.17 -8.29
CA SER A 304 -15.70 10.10 -9.07
C SER A 304 -14.19 10.30 -9.09
N SER A 305 -13.44 9.28 -9.49
CA SER A 305 -11.98 9.33 -9.56
C SER A 305 -11.46 8.70 -10.85
N GLN A 306 -10.32 9.19 -11.34
CA GLN A 306 -9.67 8.67 -12.54
C GLN A 306 -8.16 8.91 -12.51
N ALA A 307 -7.40 8.07 -13.21
CA ALA A 307 -6.02 8.40 -13.58
C ALA A 307 -6.04 9.44 -14.71
N VAL A 308 -5.45 10.62 -14.50
CA VAL A 308 -5.34 11.68 -15.52
C VAL A 308 -4.17 11.40 -16.46
N TRP A 309 -3.06 10.94 -15.90
CA TRP A 309 -1.97 10.36 -16.68
C TRP A 309 -1.20 9.37 -15.81
N GLN A 310 -0.50 8.46 -16.45
CA GLN A 310 0.40 7.51 -15.82
C GLN A 310 1.55 7.23 -16.80
N GLU A 311 2.66 6.67 -16.33
CA GLU A 311 3.74 6.30 -17.23
C GLU A 311 3.28 5.24 -18.26
N ASP A 312 3.17 5.66 -19.53
CA ASP A 312 2.58 4.90 -20.63
C ASP A 312 3.22 3.53 -20.86
N SER A 313 4.49 3.36 -20.51
CA SER A 313 5.21 2.09 -20.69
C SER A 313 4.82 1.02 -19.66
N TYR A 314 4.13 1.38 -18.57
CA TYR A 314 3.96 0.48 -17.43
C TYR A 314 2.56 0.46 -16.80
N GLU A 315 1.72 1.48 -17.01
CA GLU A 315 0.37 1.58 -16.40
C GLU A 315 0.33 1.08 -14.95
N VAL A 316 0.78 1.88 -14.00
CA VAL A 316 0.99 1.43 -12.61
C VAL A 316 -0.31 1.19 -11.83
N VAL A 317 -1.43 1.74 -12.28
CA VAL A 317 -2.74 1.59 -11.64
C VAL A 317 -3.46 0.37 -12.22
N GLU A 318 -3.94 -0.50 -11.34
CA GLU A 318 -4.79 -1.64 -11.70
C GLU A 318 -6.28 -1.26 -11.68
N ASP A 319 -6.70 -0.57 -10.64
CA ASP A 319 -8.11 -0.25 -10.41
C ASP A 319 -8.26 1.03 -9.56
N ILE A 320 -9.38 1.73 -9.75
CA ILE A 320 -9.77 2.92 -8.98
C ILE A 320 -11.25 2.82 -8.64
N GLU A 321 -11.56 2.84 -7.35
CA GLU A 321 -12.92 2.82 -6.83
C GLU A 321 -13.16 4.02 -5.90
N VAL A 322 -14.41 4.48 -5.82
CA VAL A 322 -14.84 5.49 -4.84
C VAL A 322 -15.78 4.84 -3.85
N ILE A 323 -15.40 4.88 -2.57
CA ILE A 323 -16.18 4.37 -1.45
C ILE A 323 -16.87 5.55 -0.77
N GLY A 324 -18.19 5.47 -0.59
CA GLY A 324 -18.98 6.53 0.04
C GLY A 324 -19.30 7.68 -0.91
N SER A 325 -19.60 8.86 -0.36
CA SER A 325 -20.02 10.03 -1.15
C SER A 325 -19.67 11.36 -0.47
N GLY A 326 -19.69 12.44 -1.25
CA GLY A 326 -19.46 13.79 -0.75
C GLY A 326 -18.04 14.00 -0.20
N GLU A 327 -17.92 14.86 0.82
CA GLU A 327 -16.63 15.18 1.46
C GLU A 327 -16.02 14.00 2.24
N ASN A 328 -16.85 13.01 2.58
CA ASN A 328 -16.45 11.79 3.29
C ASN A 328 -16.17 10.61 2.35
N ALA A 329 -16.15 10.84 1.03
CA ALA A 329 -15.77 9.82 0.07
C ALA A 329 -14.28 9.47 0.20
N ILE A 330 -13.94 8.22 -0.09
CA ILE A 330 -12.57 7.70 -0.10
C ILE A 330 -12.28 7.14 -1.49
N ILE A 331 -11.14 7.51 -2.06
CA ILE A 331 -10.65 6.93 -3.30
C ILE A 331 -9.78 5.74 -2.93
N HIS A 332 -10.17 4.55 -3.38
CA HIS A 332 -9.35 3.34 -3.28
C HIS A 332 -8.61 3.14 -4.59
N VAL A 333 -7.28 3.07 -4.54
CA VAL A 333 -6.44 2.81 -5.70
C VAL A 333 -5.66 1.53 -5.46
N LYS A 334 -5.77 0.58 -6.39
CA LYS A 334 -4.98 -0.66 -6.41
C LYS A 334 -3.83 -0.51 -7.40
N THR A 335 -2.62 -0.85 -7.00
CA THR A 335 -1.44 -0.80 -7.86
C THR A 335 -1.08 -2.17 -8.42
N LYS A 336 -0.48 -2.20 -9.61
CA LYS A 336 0.00 -3.47 -10.18
C LYS A 336 1.20 -3.99 -9.39
N THR A 337 1.26 -5.31 -9.21
CA THR A 337 2.26 -6.00 -8.37
C THR A 337 3.69 -5.99 -8.93
N ASP A 338 3.88 -5.74 -10.23
CA ASP A 338 5.17 -5.87 -10.92
C ASP A 338 5.64 -4.57 -11.59
N LYS A 339 5.02 -3.42 -11.25
CA LYS A 339 5.28 -2.14 -11.90
C LYS A 339 5.68 -1.05 -10.91
N GLU A 340 6.74 -0.35 -11.25
CA GLU A 340 7.13 0.93 -10.65
C GLU A 340 6.87 2.05 -11.64
N GLY A 341 6.60 3.25 -11.13
CA GLY A 341 6.24 4.38 -11.98
C GLY A 341 5.50 5.46 -11.24
N ASN A 342 4.91 6.36 -12.01
CA ASN A 342 4.12 7.46 -11.49
C ASN A 342 2.74 7.47 -12.15
N ALA A 343 1.74 7.90 -11.39
CA ALA A 343 0.43 8.26 -11.88
C ALA A 343 -0.06 9.56 -11.24
N VAL A 344 -0.99 10.24 -11.89
CA VAL A 344 -1.75 11.34 -11.30
C VAL A 344 -3.20 10.91 -11.18
N ILE A 345 -3.66 10.74 -9.95
CA ILE A 345 -5.04 10.36 -9.62
C ILE A 345 -5.82 11.63 -9.32
N ALA A 346 -6.94 11.83 -9.99
CA ALA A 346 -7.78 13.00 -9.81
C ALA A 346 -9.13 12.64 -9.22
N LEU A 347 -9.61 13.50 -8.31
CA LEU A 347 -10.98 13.49 -7.83
C LEU A 347 -11.79 14.52 -8.61
N LYS A 348 -12.92 14.05 -9.17
CA LYS A 348 -13.95 14.88 -9.79
C LYS A 348 -15.12 15.06 -8.83
N ILE A 349 -15.69 16.27 -8.85
CA ILE A 349 -17.01 16.55 -8.27
C ILE A 349 -17.90 17.04 -9.41
N GLY A 350 -18.91 16.24 -9.75
CA GLY A 350 -19.55 16.29 -11.05
C GLY A 350 -18.54 16.02 -12.16
N GLU A 351 -18.51 16.87 -13.19
CA GLU A 351 -17.58 16.72 -14.32
C GLU A 351 -16.23 17.43 -14.14
N THR A 352 -16.05 18.16 -13.04
CA THR A 352 -14.86 19.00 -12.84
C THR A 352 -13.88 18.33 -11.90
N ILE A 353 -12.61 18.21 -12.31
CA ILE A 353 -11.52 17.82 -11.41
C ILE A 353 -11.36 18.91 -10.34
N ARG A 354 -11.42 18.52 -9.08
CA ARG A 354 -11.28 19.43 -7.93
C ARG A 354 -9.97 19.25 -7.19
N TRP A 355 -9.33 18.10 -7.31
CA TRP A 355 -7.97 17.91 -6.84
C TRP A 355 -7.34 16.70 -7.50
N SER A 356 -6.03 16.59 -7.36
CA SER A 356 -5.27 15.44 -7.84
C SER A 356 -4.03 15.24 -7.00
N TRP A 357 -3.57 14.00 -6.97
CA TRP A 357 -2.40 13.55 -6.23
C TRP A 357 -1.48 12.78 -7.16
N GLN A 358 -0.17 12.90 -6.92
CA GLN A 358 0.79 11.98 -7.49
C GLN A 358 0.76 10.67 -6.70
N LEU A 359 0.71 9.56 -7.42
CA LEU A 359 1.04 8.24 -6.91
C LEU A 359 2.45 7.91 -7.38
N TRP A 360 3.39 7.72 -6.46
CA TRP A 360 4.75 7.30 -6.74
C TRP A 360 4.91 5.84 -6.31
N VAL A 361 4.77 4.94 -7.28
CA VAL A 361 4.85 3.49 -7.07
C VAL A 361 6.31 3.06 -7.11
N SER A 362 6.86 2.69 -5.96
CA SER A 362 8.29 2.44 -5.76
C SER A 362 8.54 1.63 -4.48
N ASP A 363 9.59 0.81 -4.48
CA ASP A 363 10.07 0.12 -3.28
C ASP A 363 10.84 1.03 -2.30
N TYR A 364 11.04 2.30 -2.68
CA TYR A 364 11.75 3.33 -1.93
C TYR A 364 10.93 3.87 -0.76
N ASN A 365 11.51 3.84 0.44
CA ASN A 365 10.98 4.54 1.61
C ASN A 365 12.08 5.27 2.38
N PRO A 366 12.16 6.61 2.28
CA PRO A 366 13.21 7.37 2.96
C PRO A 366 12.98 7.56 4.46
N LEU A 367 11.78 7.29 4.98
CA LEU A 367 11.50 7.35 6.43
C LEU A 367 12.08 6.12 7.15
N SER A 368 11.90 4.92 6.56
CA SER A 368 12.47 3.67 7.08
C SER A 368 13.89 3.38 6.56
N LYS A 369 14.36 4.16 5.57
CA LYS A 369 15.60 3.91 4.80
C LYS A 369 15.60 2.55 4.08
N GLU A 370 14.41 2.05 3.75
CA GLU A 370 14.25 0.87 2.91
C GLU A 370 14.51 1.26 1.44
N ASN A 371 15.37 0.51 0.76
CA ASN A 371 15.76 0.73 -0.64
C ASN A 371 16.23 2.16 -0.97
N GLY A 372 16.75 2.89 0.03
CA GLY A 372 17.27 4.24 -0.13
C GLY A 372 17.89 4.81 1.13
N THR A 373 18.34 6.06 1.06
CA THR A 373 18.94 6.80 2.19
C THR A 373 18.50 8.26 2.20
N THR A 374 19.02 9.01 3.16
CA THR A 374 18.91 10.46 3.29
C THR A 374 20.29 11.09 3.41
N TYR A 375 20.40 12.39 3.10
CA TYR A 375 21.66 13.14 3.18
C TYR A 375 21.46 14.47 3.91
N ASP A 376 22.35 14.78 4.85
CA ASP A 376 22.28 16.02 5.63
C ASP A 376 23.20 17.10 5.04
N PHE A 377 22.64 18.27 4.77
CA PHE A 377 23.39 19.43 4.29
C PHE A 377 22.68 20.73 4.67
N ASN A 378 23.43 21.72 5.14
CA ASN A 378 22.91 23.02 5.60
C ASN A 378 21.71 22.92 6.56
N GLY A 379 21.76 21.98 7.51
CA GLY A 379 20.68 21.78 8.49
C GLY A 379 19.39 21.21 7.92
N LEU A 380 19.44 20.63 6.72
CA LEU A 380 18.33 19.94 6.05
C LEU A 380 18.69 18.49 5.80
N THR A 381 17.71 17.60 5.93
CA THR A 381 17.83 16.19 5.57
C THR A 381 17.13 15.95 4.24
N PHE A 382 17.89 15.76 3.16
CA PHE A 382 17.40 15.51 1.81
C PHE A 382 17.06 14.04 1.57
N MET A 383 16.06 13.78 0.73
CA MET A 383 15.91 12.49 0.04
C MET A 383 17.13 12.19 -0.83
N ASP A 384 17.50 10.92 -0.98
CA ASP A 384 18.57 10.49 -1.89
C ASP A 384 18.24 10.63 -3.38
N ARG A 385 16.97 10.86 -3.75
CA ARG A 385 16.48 10.89 -5.15
C ARG A 385 15.46 11.98 -5.42
N ASN A 386 15.27 12.31 -6.70
CA ASN A 386 14.25 13.26 -7.14
C ASN A 386 12.84 12.72 -6.87
N LEU A 387 11.90 13.62 -6.60
CA LEU A 387 10.49 13.27 -6.44
C LEU A 387 9.97 12.60 -7.73
N GLY A 388 9.43 11.39 -7.59
CA GLY A 388 8.95 10.55 -8.69
C GLY A 388 10.02 9.73 -9.41
N ALA A 389 11.27 9.68 -8.91
CA ALA A 389 12.31 8.84 -9.52
C ALA A 389 12.05 7.34 -9.28
N THR A 390 12.12 6.52 -10.32
CA THR A 390 11.94 5.06 -10.26
C THR A 390 13.25 4.29 -10.34
N GLY A 391 14.38 5.00 -10.49
CA GLY A 391 15.72 4.42 -10.56
C GLY A 391 16.49 4.63 -9.28
N ASN A 392 17.30 3.64 -8.91
CA ASN A 392 18.29 3.80 -7.85
C ASN A 392 19.31 4.89 -8.25
N PRO A 393 19.51 5.94 -7.42
CA PRO A 393 20.44 7.03 -7.74
C PRO A 393 21.86 6.55 -8.02
N LYS A 394 22.30 5.45 -7.39
CA LYS A 394 23.65 4.88 -7.60
C LYS A 394 23.85 4.32 -9.01
N ALA A 395 22.78 3.89 -9.68
CA ALA A 395 22.84 3.34 -11.03
C ALA A 395 22.87 4.43 -12.11
N GLY A 396 22.49 5.67 -11.78
CA GLY A 396 22.33 6.75 -12.75
C GLY A 396 21.24 6.48 -13.79
N GLY A 397 21.25 7.26 -14.87
CA GLY A 397 20.36 7.08 -16.03
C GLY A 397 18.96 7.67 -15.87
N ASP A 398 18.15 7.54 -16.92
CA ASP A 398 16.89 8.29 -17.09
C ASP A 398 15.86 8.09 -15.96
N ARG A 399 15.82 6.88 -15.38
CA ARG A 399 14.91 6.55 -14.27
C ARG A 399 15.18 7.34 -12.99
N THR A 400 16.36 7.97 -12.89
CA THR A 400 16.71 8.83 -11.74
C THR A 400 16.18 10.26 -11.86
N PHE A 401 15.71 10.68 -13.05
CA PHE A 401 15.35 12.07 -13.30
C PHE A 401 14.12 12.52 -12.49
N GLY A 402 13.24 11.59 -12.16
CA GLY A 402 11.96 11.87 -11.51
C GLY A 402 11.02 12.64 -12.44
N LEU A 403 10.25 13.55 -11.87
CA LEU A 403 9.27 14.37 -12.61
C LEU A 403 9.61 15.87 -12.54
N TYR A 404 8.99 16.64 -13.43
CA TYR A 404 9.09 18.10 -13.43
C TYR A 404 7.88 18.74 -12.75
N TYR A 405 8.13 19.84 -12.03
CA TYR A 405 7.10 20.64 -11.38
C TYR A 405 7.24 22.09 -11.79
N GLN A 406 6.13 22.75 -12.12
CA GLN A 406 6.11 24.21 -12.16
C GLN A 406 6.08 24.72 -10.73
N TRP A 407 6.85 25.77 -10.44
CA TRP A 407 7.01 26.27 -9.07
C TRP A 407 5.65 26.61 -8.45
N GLY A 408 5.38 26.15 -7.24
CA GLY A 408 4.11 26.38 -6.54
C GLY A 408 2.94 25.48 -6.96
N ARG A 409 3.11 24.57 -7.94
CA ARG A 409 2.10 23.53 -8.27
C ARG A 409 2.40 22.24 -7.53
N LYS A 410 1.35 21.50 -7.21
CA LYS A 410 1.44 20.14 -6.68
C LYS A 410 1.60 19.07 -7.77
N ASP A 411 1.13 19.37 -8.98
CA ASP A 411 0.97 18.38 -10.04
C ASP A 411 2.26 18.18 -10.84
N PRO A 412 2.69 16.93 -11.05
CA PRO A 412 3.89 16.63 -11.81
C PRO A 412 3.64 16.57 -13.32
N PHE A 413 4.72 16.79 -14.07
CA PHE A 413 4.80 16.59 -15.51
C PHE A 413 5.89 15.56 -15.85
N PRO A 414 5.64 14.71 -16.86
CA PRO A 414 6.66 13.79 -17.31
C PRO A 414 7.87 14.54 -17.89
N THR A 415 9.06 13.98 -17.65
CA THR A 415 10.34 14.52 -18.15
C THR A 415 10.54 14.29 -19.65
N ARG A 416 9.66 13.48 -20.25
CA ARG A 416 9.63 13.12 -21.67
C ARG A 416 8.22 13.26 -22.21
N GLY A 417 8.11 13.34 -23.53
CA GLY A 417 6.82 13.45 -24.20
C GLY A 417 6.21 14.85 -24.13
N ASN A 418 5.10 14.97 -24.85
CA ASN A 418 4.34 16.21 -24.94
C ASN A 418 3.36 16.29 -23.77
N VAL A 419 3.04 17.52 -23.40
CA VAL A 419 2.01 17.84 -22.41
C VAL A 419 1.04 18.80 -23.06
N GLU A 420 -0.22 18.77 -22.64
CA GLU A 420 -1.16 19.81 -23.03
C GLU A 420 -0.67 21.16 -22.51
N MET A 421 -0.92 22.23 -23.28
CA MET A 421 -0.40 23.55 -22.95
C MET A 421 -1.52 24.59 -22.94
N ALA A 422 -1.45 25.50 -21.98
CA ALA A 422 -2.30 26.68 -21.92
C ALA A 422 -1.46 27.92 -21.60
N GLU A 423 -1.80 29.08 -22.12
CA GLU A 423 -1.09 30.30 -21.79
C GLU A 423 -1.59 30.92 -20.47
N VAL A 424 -0.64 31.46 -19.69
CA VAL A 424 -0.97 32.27 -18.52
C VAL A 424 -1.88 33.45 -18.90
N THR A 425 -2.93 33.68 -18.10
CA THR A 425 -3.83 34.83 -18.24
C THR A 425 -3.47 35.94 -17.24
N SER A 426 -4.06 37.13 -17.38
CA SER A 426 -3.94 38.19 -16.37
C SER A 426 -4.71 37.90 -15.09
N GLU A 427 -5.63 36.93 -15.09
CA GLU A 427 -6.49 36.61 -13.95
C GLU A 427 -5.90 35.49 -13.09
N ILE A 428 -5.33 35.84 -11.94
CA ILE A 428 -4.69 34.88 -11.03
C ILE A 428 -5.64 33.78 -10.53
N LYS A 429 -6.92 34.10 -10.30
CA LYS A 429 -7.94 33.13 -9.87
C LYS A 429 -8.17 32.06 -10.93
N THR A 430 -8.15 32.45 -12.20
CA THR A 430 -8.35 31.58 -13.36
C THR A 430 -7.13 30.70 -13.56
N ASN A 431 -5.92 31.27 -13.46
CA ASN A 431 -4.68 30.49 -13.52
C ASN A 431 -4.59 29.47 -12.38
N LEU A 432 -4.96 29.85 -11.16
CA LEU A 432 -4.99 28.96 -10.01
C LEU A 432 -6.00 27.81 -10.21
N ALA A 433 -7.24 28.14 -10.56
CA ALA A 433 -8.29 27.15 -10.80
C ALA A 433 -7.89 26.18 -11.92
N ASN A 434 -7.41 26.69 -13.05
CA ASN A 434 -6.99 25.85 -14.18
C ASN A 434 -5.80 24.95 -13.83
N SER A 435 -4.88 25.40 -12.97
CA SER A 435 -3.76 24.56 -12.53
C SER A 435 -4.20 23.33 -11.72
N ILE A 436 -5.41 23.35 -11.16
CA ILE A 436 -6.02 22.26 -10.38
C ILE A 436 -6.98 21.44 -11.25
N ILE A 437 -7.84 22.12 -12.03
CA ILE A 437 -8.85 21.48 -12.89
C ILE A 437 -8.18 20.71 -14.03
N TYR A 438 -7.01 21.16 -14.49
CA TYR A 438 -6.25 20.54 -15.58
C TYR A 438 -4.83 20.19 -15.11
N PRO A 439 -4.67 19.13 -14.30
CA PRO A 439 -3.40 18.83 -13.66
C PRO A 439 -2.31 18.39 -14.65
N ASN A 440 -2.67 17.87 -15.82
CA ASN A 440 -1.77 17.54 -16.93
C ASN A 440 -1.51 18.70 -17.90
N THR A 441 -2.17 19.85 -17.74
CA THR A 441 -1.96 21.03 -18.59
C THR A 441 -0.84 21.89 -18.03
N TYR A 442 0.18 22.10 -18.85
CA TYR A 442 1.34 22.92 -18.56
C TYR A 442 1.05 24.39 -18.90
N ILE A 443 1.14 25.27 -17.91
CA ILE A 443 0.79 26.68 -18.10
C ILE A 443 2.03 27.46 -18.56
N THR A 444 2.08 27.82 -19.84
CA THR A 444 3.21 28.51 -20.46
C THR A 444 3.19 30.01 -20.21
N SER A 445 4.37 30.63 -20.19
CA SER A 445 4.55 32.07 -20.07
C SER A 445 5.70 32.51 -20.97
N SER A 446 5.39 33.40 -21.92
CA SER A 446 6.36 34.10 -22.77
C SER A 446 6.65 35.52 -22.24
N SER A 447 6.06 35.89 -21.09
CA SER A 447 6.29 37.18 -20.45
C SER A 447 7.70 37.26 -19.85
N GLY A 448 8.24 38.48 -19.71
CA GLY A 448 9.58 38.67 -19.13
C GLY A 448 9.76 38.11 -17.71
N GLN A 449 8.66 37.84 -17.00
CA GLN A 449 8.68 37.25 -15.65
C GLN A 449 8.72 35.71 -15.64
N ASN A 450 8.42 35.04 -16.77
CA ASN A 450 8.35 33.57 -16.87
C ASN A 450 7.57 32.94 -15.71
N ASP A 451 6.40 33.48 -15.40
CA ASP A 451 5.54 33.07 -14.31
C ASP A 451 4.22 32.55 -14.88
N TRP A 452 3.79 31.36 -14.44
CA TRP A 452 2.56 30.72 -14.87
C TRP A 452 1.34 31.21 -14.08
N TYR A 453 1.58 31.80 -12.90
CA TYR A 453 0.54 32.24 -11.99
C TYR A 453 0.04 33.65 -12.32
N THR A 454 0.92 34.51 -12.81
CA THR A 454 0.62 35.91 -13.14
C THR A 454 1.52 36.43 -14.28
N LYS A 455 1.03 37.40 -15.06
CA LYS A 455 1.86 38.13 -16.05
C LYS A 455 2.74 39.22 -15.43
N THR A 456 2.49 39.62 -14.19
CA THR A 456 3.20 40.74 -13.53
C THR A 456 4.32 40.29 -12.58
N GLY A 457 4.41 38.99 -12.29
CA GLY A 457 5.37 38.41 -11.34
C GLY A 457 5.01 38.65 -9.85
N SER A 458 5.86 38.14 -8.95
CA SER A 458 5.85 38.40 -7.50
C SER A 458 4.58 38.11 -6.70
N LEU A 459 3.67 37.25 -7.21
CA LEU A 459 2.46 36.80 -6.50
C LEU A 459 2.51 35.29 -6.21
N GLY A 460 1.70 34.85 -5.22
CA GLY A 460 1.59 33.45 -4.83
C GLY A 460 2.94 32.90 -4.36
N LEU A 461 3.65 33.64 -3.51
CA LEU A 461 4.99 33.30 -3.04
C LEU A 461 4.99 32.29 -1.89
N ASP A 462 3.82 32.00 -1.35
CA ASP A 462 3.50 31.17 -0.21
C ASP A 462 2.92 29.81 -0.65
N ARG A 463 3.19 29.38 -1.89
CA ARG A 463 2.53 28.21 -2.48
C ARG A 463 3.13 26.87 -2.11
N TRP A 464 4.44 26.80 -1.88
CA TRP A 464 5.07 25.58 -1.36
C TRP A 464 5.50 25.78 0.09
N ASP A 465 5.95 26.98 0.43
CA ASP A 465 6.48 27.36 1.72
C ASP A 465 5.62 28.42 2.42
N GLY A 466 5.24 28.16 3.66
CA GLY A 466 4.46 29.05 4.52
C GLY A 466 5.32 29.81 5.53
N GLU A 467 4.70 30.28 6.61
CA GLU A 467 5.45 30.92 7.70
C GLU A 467 6.45 29.94 8.33
N GLN A 468 7.64 30.44 8.69
CA GLN A 468 8.69 29.64 9.35
C GLN A 468 9.11 28.37 8.58
N ASN A 469 9.13 28.44 7.24
CA ASN A 469 9.49 27.34 6.36
C ASN A 469 8.57 26.09 6.46
N THR A 470 7.30 26.31 6.82
CA THR A 470 6.31 25.23 6.96
C THR A 470 5.72 24.82 5.60
N LYS A 471 5.38 23.54 5.47
CA LYS A 471 4.74 23.02 4.27
C LYS A 471 3.33 23.60 4.09
N THR A 472 2.93 23.81 2.84
CA THR A 472 1.60 24.34 2.48
C THR A 472 0.78 23.31 1.71
N PRO A 473 -0.54 23.53 1.52
CA PRO A 473 -1.39 22.55 0.84
C PRO A 473 -1.02 22.27 -0.62
N PHE A 474 -0.20 23.09 -1.30
CA PHE A 474 0.25 22.84 -2.68
C PHE A 474 1.68 22.30 -2.79
N ASP A 475 2.39 22.09 -1.68
CA ASP A 475 3.70 21.43 -1.70
C ASP A 475 3.56 19.99 -2.27
N PRO A 476 4.31 19.61 -3.31
CA PRO A 476 4.16 18.33 -3.99
C PRO A 476 4.68 17.15 -3.19
N CYS A 477 5.50 17.36 -2.16
CA CYS A 477 6.23 16.26 -1.52
C CYS A 477 5.31 15.32 -0.72
N PRO A 478 5.73 14.06 -0.50
CA PRO A 478 5.02 13.11 0.34
C PRO A 478 4.94 13.56 1.80
N LYS A 479 4.19 12.85 2.64
CA LYS A 479 4.10 13.19 4.06
C LYS A 479 5.46 13.06 4.75
N GLY A 480 5.78 14.01 5.65
CA GLY A 480 7.05 14.06 6.38
C GLY A 480 8.17 14.66 5.54
N TRP A 481 7.84 15.16 4.36
CA TRP A 481 8.76 15.74 3.39
C TRP A 481 8.15 16.99 2.76
N ARG A 482 8.99 18.00 2.51
CA ARG A 482 8.60 19.26 1.89
C ARG A 482 9.63 19.69 0.85
N VAL A 483 9.27 20.61 -0.03
CA VAL A 483 10.23 21.25 -0.92
C VAL A 483 11.21 22.08 -0.08
N ALA A 484 12.50 21.97 -0.40
CA ALA A 484 13.54 22.70 0.33
C ALA A 484 13.37 24.22 0.15
N ALA A 485 13.14 24.97 1.23
CA ALA A 485 12.99 26.42 1.20
C ALA A 485 14.34 27.15 1.32
N THR A 486 14.97 27.05 2.50
CA THR A 486 16.28 27.64 2.82
C THR A 486 17.10 26.70 3.68
N GLY A 487 18.43 26.86 3.62
CA GLY A 487 19.35 26.24 4.59
C GLY A 487 19.28 26.92 5.96
N SER A 488 20.04 26.40 6.93
CA SER A 488 20.17 26.93 8.30
C SER A 488 20.71 28.37 8.36
N ASP A 489 21.35 28.82 7.28
CA ASP A 489 21.90 30.17 7.10
C ASP A 489 20.88 31.16 6.50
N GLY A 490 19.66 30.71 6.17
CA GLY A 490 18.64 31.53 5.51
C GLY A 490 18.84 31.70 3.99
N GLU A 491 19.89 31.09 3.44
CA GLU A 491 20.23 31.11 2.03
C GLU A 491 19.64 29.91 1.27
N SER A 492 20.05 29.74 0.02
CA SER A 492 19.72 28.55 -0.76
C SER A 492 19.98 27.27 0.05
N PRO A 493 19.10 26.25 -0.03
CA PRO A 493 19.37 24.97 0.62
C PRO A 493 20.64 24.29 0.09
N TRP A 494 21.15 24.73 -1.06
CA TRP A 494 22.43 24.30 -1.65
C TRP A 494 23.56 25.34 -1.51
N ASN A 495 23.43 26.32 -0.62
CA ASN A 495 24.48 27.32 -0.40
C ASN A 495 25.82 26.63 -0.01
N GLY A 496 26.93 27.08 -0.59
CA GLY A 496 28.24 26.47 -0.35
C GLY A 496 28.45 25.08 -0.97
N LEU A 497 27.54 24.58 -1.81
CA LEU A 497 27.76 23.36 -2.60
C LEU A 497 28.90 23.59 -3.60
N VAL A 498 29.90 22.72 -3.59
CA VAL A 498 31.05 22.76 -4.51
C VAL A 498 31.00 21.53 -5.41
N LEU A 499 31.26 21.71 -6.70
CA LEU A 499 31.33 20.59 -7.64
C LEU A 499 32.53 19.68 -7.31
N PRO A 500 32.40 18.35 -7.43
CA PRO A 500 33.55 17.47 -7.26
C PRO A 500 34.68 17.81 -8.25
N GLU A 501 35.93 17.79 -7.78
CA GLU A 501 37.11 18.11 -8.61
C GLU A 501 37.38 17.06 -9.70
N ASP A 502 36.93 15.82 -9.49
CA ASP A 502 37.09 14.72 -10.44
C ASP A 502 35.95 14.68 -11.46
N GLU A 503 36.25 14.98 -12.72
CA GLU A 503 35.29 14.93 -13.84
C GLU A 503 34.70 13.52 -14.03
N ASN A 504 35.35 12.45 -13.55
CA ASN A 504 34.79 11.09 -13.59
C ASN A 504 33.56 10.94 -12.67
N LYS A 505 33.30 11.91 -11.77
CA LYS A 505 32.07 12.00 -10.98
C LYS A 505 30.89 12.61 -11.76
N TRP A 506 31.10 12.95 -13.04
CA TRP A 506 30.06 13.31 -13.99
C TRP A 506 29.56 12.09 -14.78
N GLY A 507 28.33 11.67 -14.51
CA GLY A 507 27.67 10.53 -15.14
C GLY A 507 26.25 10.88 -15.60
N SER A 508 26.12 11.88 -16.48
CA SER A 508 24.82 12.53 -16.78
C SER A 508 24.18 13.16 -15.53
N GLY A 509 25.02 13.72 -14.67
CA GLY A 509 24.70 14.21 -13.33
C GLY A 509 25.93 14.16 -12.43
N TRP A 510 25.86 14.78 -11.25
CA TRP A 510 26.96 14.84 -10.29
C TRP A 510 26.80 13.85 -9.14
N HIS A 511 27.88 13.14 -8.82
CA HIS A 511 28.02 12.29 -7.63
C HIS A 511 28.73 13.04 -6.49
N PHE A 512 27.96 13.47 -5.49
CA PHE A 512 28.47 14.12 -4.28
C PHE A 512 28.71 13.08 -3.17
N GLU A 513 29.82 12.35 -3.25
CA GLU A 513 30.08 11.16 -2.40
C GLU A 513 30.99 11.40 -1.19
N GLU A 514 31.54 12.61 -1.03
CA GLU A 514 32.54 12.91 0.02
C GLU A 514 32.19 14.16 0.83
N THR A 515 32.54 15.36 0.32
CA THR A 515 32.30 16.62 1.02
C THR A 515 31.79 17.70 0.05
N PRO A 516 30.50 18.10 0.14
CA PRO A 516 29.47 17.49 0.97
C PRO A 516 29.04 16.12 0.44
N LEU A 517 28.68 15.20 1.34
CA LEU A 517 28.03 13.94 0.98
C LEU A 517 26.54 14.23 0.74
N LEU A 518 26.15 14.32 -0.54
CA LEU A 518 24.79 14.65 -0.96
C LEU A 518 24.18 13.65 -1.97
N GLY A 519 24.93 12.59 -2.30
CA GLY A 519 24.49 11.56 -3.23
C GLY A 519 24.45 12.04 -4.68
N TYR A 520 23.63 11.38 -5.50
CA TYR A 520 23.56 11.64 -6.94
C TYR A 520 22.49 12.67 -7.30
N TYR A 521 22.91 13.70 -8.03
CA TYR A 521 22.05 14.70 -8.64
C TYR A 521 22.06 14.52 -10.16
N PRO A 522 21.02 13.92 -10.76
CA PRO A 522 20.95 13.76 -12.20
C PRO A 522 20.85 15.10 -12.91
N ALA A 523 21.46 15.17 -14.08
CA ALA A 523 21.27 16.21 -15.08
C ALA A 523 19.91 16.00 -15.78
N ALA A 524 18.82 16.09 -15.01
CA ALA A 524 17.48 15.76 -15.47
C ALA A 524 16.95 16.70 -16.55
N GLY A 525 17.62 17.83 -16.84
CA GLY A 525 17.11 18.85 -17.73
C GLY A 525 15.94 19.63 -17.14
N GLN A 526 15.20 20.33 -17.99
CA GLN A 526 14.00 21.07 -17.61
C GLN A 526 12.97 21.06 -18.74
N ARG A 527 11.72 21.36 -18.38
CA ARG A 527 10.72 21.88 -19.32
C ARG A 527 10.75 23.41 -19.24
N THR A 528 10.98 24.07 -20.36
CA THR A 528 11.11 25.54 -20.42
C THR A 528 9.76 26.21 -20.15
N ALA A 529 9.77 27.52 -19.86
CA ALA A 529 8.56 28.30 -19.62
C ALA A 529 7.56 28.30 -20.80
N ILE A 530 7.98 27.87 -22.00
CA ILE A 530 7.15 27.71 -23.20
C ILE A 530 6.85 26.23 -23.54
N GLY A 531 7.14 25.30 -22.63
CA GLY A 531 6.70 23.90 -22.71
C GLY A 531 7.69 22.91 -23.35
N GLY A 532 8.79 23.38 -23.95
CA GLY A 532 9.80 22.50 -24.57
C GLY A 532 10.74 21.84 -23.56
N THR A 533 11.12 20.57 -23.77
CA THR A 533 12.09 19.87 -22.92
C THR A 533 13.53 20.07 -23.40
N THR A 534 14.46 20.44 -22.52
CA THR A 534 15.86 20.73 -22.87
C THR A 534 16.85 20.19 -21.82
N TYR A 535 18.10 19.98 -22.26
CA TYR A 535 19.27 19.68 -21.42
C TYR A 535 19.27 18.37 -20.62
N ALA A 536 18.36 17.44 -20.94
CA ALA A 536 18.40 16.09 -20.36
C ALA A 536 19.76 15.43 -20.62
N GLY A 537 20.40 14.94 -19.56
CA GLY A 537 21.75 14.36 -19.57
C GLY A 537 22.90 15.37 -19.53
N SER A 538 22.63 16.68 -19.69
CA SER A 538 23.68 17.72 -19.80
C SER A 538 23.63 18.80 -18.72
N ALA A 539 22.46 19.08 -18.14
CA ALA A 539 22.34 20.01 -17.01
C ALA A 539 21.24 19.60 -16.03
N GLY A 540 21.41 19.93 -14.75
CA GLY A 540 20.40 19.74 -13.71
C GLY A 540 19.76 21.05 -13.30
N PHE A 541 18.44 21.03 -13.06
CA PHE A 541 17.66 22.20 -12.63
C PHE A 541 16.71 21.78 -11.51
N TYR A 542 16.80 22.45 -10.36
CA TYR A 542 16.05 22.08 -9.15
C TYR A 542 15.40 23.28 -8.50
N HIS A 543 14.10 23.21 -8.22
CA HIS A 543 13.41 24.29 -7.52
C HIS A 543 13.69 24.29 -6.02
N THR A 544 13.70 25.49 -5.42
CA THR A 544 13.48 25.68 -3.98
C THR A 544 12.05 26.19 -3.72
N ALA A 545 11.61 26.16 -2.46
CA ALA A 545 10.32 26.68 -2.04
C ALA A 545 10.33 28.17 -1.64
N LYS A 546 11.50 28.83 -1.61
CA LYS A 546 11.66 30.18 -1.04
C LYS A 546 10.75 31.22 -1.70
N SER A 547 10.10 32.04 -0.87
CA SER A 547 9.30 33.18 -1.28
C SER A 547 10.17 34.36 -1.75
N GLY A 548 9.74 35.09 -2.78
CA GLY A 548 10.36 36.34 -3.26
C GLY A 548 11.51 36.19 -4.26
N THR A 549 12.27 35.10 -4.23
CA THR A 549 13.21 34.72 -5.30
C THR A 549 13.08 33.22 -5.54
N THR A 550 12.80 32.81 -6.78
CA THR A 550 12.91 31.38 -7.13
C THR A 550 14.40 31.05 -7.16
N LEU A 551 14.99 30.80 -6.00
CA LEU A 551 16.31 30.21 -5.93
C LEU A 551 16.19 28.81 -6.55
N ARG A 552 17.18 28.45 -7.35
CA ARG A 552 17.23 27.14 -7.98
C ARG A 552 18.67 26.70 -8.07
N LEU A 553 18.90 25.41 -7.94
CA LEU A 553 20.20 24.83 -8.24
C LEU A 553 20.22 24.55 -9.75
N ASP A 554 21.06 25.29 -10.46
CA ASP A 554 21.43 24.98 -11.84
C ASP A 554 22.86 24.45 -11.86
N PHE A 555 23.09 23.30 -12.47
CA PHE A 555 24.45 22.84 -12.72
C PHE A 555 24.64 22.28 -14.13
N THR A 556 25.87 22.39 -14.60
CA THR A 556 26.41 21.67 -15.76
C THR A 556 27.66 20.92 -15.30
N SER A 557 28.40 20.31 -16.23
CA SER A 557 29.70 19.72 -15.92
C SER A 557 30.77 20.73 -15.47
N VAL A 558 30.54 22.04 -15.61
CA VAL A 558 31.56 23.07 -15.32
C VAL A 558 31.05 24.31 -14.57
N ASN A 559 29.74 24.45 -14.37
CA ASN A 559 29.14 25.63 -13.78
C ASN A 559 28.04 25.28 -12.79
N LEU A 560 27.92 26.13 -11.76
CA LEU A 560 26.84 26.17 -10.78
C LEU A 560 26.23 27.58 -10.80
N SER A 561 24.90 27.70 -10.91
CA SER A 561 24.21 29.00 -10.98
C SER A 561 22.87 28.99 -10.25
N PHE A 562 22.35 30.20 -9.98
CA PHE A 562 21.05 30.46 -9.33
C PHE A 562 20.26 31.48 -10.18
N GLY A 563 18.98 31.22 -10.50
CA GLY A 563 18.21 32.09 -11.41
C GLY A 563 16.68 31.96 -11.36
N GLY A 564 15.98 32.96 -11.92
CA GLY A 564 14.53 33.17 -11.77
C GLY A 564 13.59 32.39 -12.71
N GLY A 565 12.31 32.23 -12.31
CA GLY A 565 11.16 31.87 -13.16
C GLY A 565 10.34 30.69 -12.64
N LYS A 566 9.02 30.87 -12.51
CA LYS A 566 8.09 29.87 -11.94
C LYS A 566 7.48 28.94 -12.97
N ALA A 567 7.36 29.38 -14.22
CA ALA A 567 6.69 28.64 -15.29
C ALA A 567 7.48 27.41 -15.73
N ALA A 568 8.82 27.43 -15.66
CA ALA A 568 9.63 26.28 -16.04
C ALA A 568 9.38 25.07 -15.12
N GLY A 569 9.31 23.88 -15.72
CA GLY A 569 9.17 22.60 -15.06
C GLY A 569 10.55 22.07 -14.70
N ARG A 570 10.81 21.87 -13.41
CA ARG A 570 12.12 21.42 -12.91
C ARG A 570 11.96 20.34 -11.85
N SER A 571 13.05 19.64 -11.57
CA SER A 571 13.08 18.61 -10.54
C SER A 571 12.87 19.22 -9.14
N VAL A 572 12.33 18.39 -8.25
CA VAL A 572 12.20 18.68 -6.82
C VAL A 572 12.98 17.62 -6.06
N ARG A 573 13.80 18.06 -5.11
CA ARG A 573 14.47 17.21 -4.11
C ARG A 573 13.90 17.55 -2.74
N CYS A 574 13.05 16.68 -2.21
CA CYS A 574 12.38 16.95 -0.95
C CYS A 574 13.35 16.84 0.23
N VAL A 575 13.07 17.61 1.27
CA VAL A 575 13.75 17.57 2.57
C VAL A 575 12.76 17.19 3.66
N LYS A 576 13.24 16.58 4.74
CA LYS A 576 12.40 16.16 5.86
C LYS A 576 11.70 17.37 6.49
N GLU A 577 10.43 17.19 6.86
CA GLU A 577 9.69 18.16 7.68
C GLU A 577 10.31 18.24 9.09
N TYR A 578 10.23 19.43 9.71
CA TYR A 578 10.82 19.72 11.02
C TYR A 578 9.98 19.24 12.19
#